data_AF-A0A930Y601-F1
#
_entry.id   AF-A0A930Y601-F1
#
_cell.length_a   1.000
_cell.length_b   1.000
_cell.length_c   1.000
_cell.angle_alpha   90.00
_cell.angle_beta   90.00
_cell.angle_gamma   90.00
#
_symmetry.space_group_name_H-M   'P 1'
#
loop_
_entity.id
_entity.type
_entity.pdbx_description
1 polymer ?
#
loop_
_entity_poly.entity_id
_entity_poly.type
_entity_poly.pdbx_seq_one_letter_code
_entity_poly.pdbx_strand_id
1 'polypeptide(L)'
;MRLHRYAMLTFEVPVPRVETWGYTTSEGVDVAINNVQGADATRRPDDAGMTFVTPRKAPTSEPTQILLHAEIETRFDVVDSLQIRLPNEPREAAERALSEMASIIGVLGETQWTLTSPRPYLIVSAESEEEAAVVRATKRIILPGWKPAPPFHGQGLGRAIDLAHVLSDRLDGVTLLGAALRAGHGIPKLHELFRVLENGFGCAGGSLVGPLTSFLQSYPGWNLGYSRSEVRDWVVELRHPSTHADLTKSQRIAYDSDVERHLYRIEQAAYDVFFNKRSWNSSSTGRLMRWTFDAAVRADGSWIVGPAPIFRTSLVNDHFGTFPLTEAWQLNTDHLSEDWLAADWYFSEADRRALGMD
;
A
#
# COMPACT_ATOMS: atom_id res chain seq x y z
N MET A 1 -9.71 -25.04 -2.41
CA MET A 1 -10.08 -23.98 -1.44
C MET A 1 -9.97 -22.67 -2.17
N ARG A 2 -10.88 -21.73 -1.91
CA ARG A 2 -10.79 -20.38 -2.48
C ARG A 2 -10.35 -19.36 -1.47
N LEU A 3 -9.51 -18.43 -1.91
CA LEU A 3 -9.16 -17.20 -1.22
C LEU A 3 -10.05 -16.08 -1.75
N HIS A 4 -10.73 -15.39 -0.84
CA HIS A 4 -11.51 -14.20 -1.12
C HIS A 4 -10.77 -13.00 -0.53
N ARG A 5 -10.32 -12.09 -1.40
CA ARG A 5 -9.68 -10.83 -1.02
C ARG A 5 -10.62 -9.67 -1.28
N TYR A 6 -10.80 -8.81 -0.30
CA TYR A 6 -11.67 -7.64 -0.40
C TYR A 6 -10.86 -6.35 -0.33
N ALA A 7 -11.33 -5.35 -1.06
CA ALA A 7 -10.86 -3.98 -0.95
C ALA A 7 -12.02 -2.99 -1.19
N MET A 8 -11.98 -1.86 -0.49
CA MET A 8 -12.92 -0.77 -0.61
C MET A 8 -12.28 0.34 -1.46
N LEU A 9 -12.84 0.56 -2.64
CA LEU A 9 -12.48 1.64 -3.55
C LEU A 9 -13.32 2.87 -3.22
N THR A 10 -12.66 3.98 -2.88
CA THR A 10 -13.32 5.25 -2.54
C THR A 10 -12.89 6.34 -3.51
N PHE A 11 -13.85 6.99 -4.16
CA PHE A 11 -13.60 8.11 -5.05
C PHE A 11 -13.59 9.45 -4.33
N GLU A 12 -12.70 10.37 -4.72
CA GLU A 12 -12.69 11.73 -4.18
C GLU A 12 -13.91 12.54 -4.62
N VAL A 13 -14.38 12.29 -5.84
CA VAL A 13 -15.57 12.91 -6.43
C VAL A 13 -16.57 11.81 -6.73
N PRO A 14 -17.87 11.99 -6.39
CA PRO A 14 -18.90 11.02 -6.72
C PRO A 14 -18.92 10.70 -8.21
N VAL A 15 -18.98 9.41 -8.55
CA VAL A 15 -19.07 8.96 -9.94
C VAL A 15 -20.53 8.69 -10.32
N PRO A 16 -20.95 9.05 -11.55
CA PRO A 16 -22.29 8.73 -12.03
C PRO A 16 -22.43 7.20 -12.15
N ARG A 17 -23.56 6.67 -11.66
CA ARG A 17 -24.05 5.27 -11.78
C ARG A 17 -22.96 4.21 -12.02
N VAL A 18 -22.70 3.41 -10.99
CA VAL A 18 -21.89 2.20 -11.12
C VAL A 18 -22.79 0.98 -11.01
N GLU A 19 -22.77 0.12 -12.02
CA GLU A 19 -23.49 -1.16 -12.02
C GLU A 19 -22.62 -2.26 -11.42
N THR A 20 -23.25 -3.32 -10.88
CA THR A 20 -22.52 -4.51 -10.45
C THR A 20 -22.12 -5.33 -11.68
N TRP A 21 -20.83 -5.62 -11.83
CA TRP A 21 -20.29 -6.45 -12.91
C TRP A 21 -19.02 -7.18 -12.45
N GLY A 22 -18.64 -8.20 -13.22
CA GLY A 22 -17.44 -9.02 -12.99
C GLY A 22 -16.47 -8.98 -14.17
N TYR A 23 -15.20 -9.22 -13.88
CA TYR A 23 -14.10 -9.15 -14.83
C TYR A 23 -13.00 -10.16 -14.46
N THR A 24 -12.50 -10.91 -15.43
CA THR A 24 -11.30 -11.74 -15.27
C THR A 24 -10.06 -10.93 -15.65
N THR A 25 -9.17 -10.71 -14.68
CA THR A 25 -7.99 -9.85 -14.79
C THR A 25 -6.85 -10.48 -15.58
N SER A 26 -5.80 -9.69 -15.85
CA SER A 26 -4.57 -10.18 -16.50
C SER A 26 -3.87 -11.34 -15.75
N GLU A 27 -4.10 -11.45 -14.44
CA GLU A 27 -3.61 -12.54 -13.58
C GLU A 27 -4.53 -13.78 -13.62
N GLY A 28 -5.60 -13.77 -14.43
CA GLY A 28 -6.59 -14.85 -14.46
C GLY A 28 -7.49 -14.90 -13.22
N VAL A 29 -7.53 -13.83 -12.43
CA VAL A 29 -8.34 -13.73 -11.20
C VAL A 29 -9.66 -13.07 -11.52
N ASP A 30 -10.76 -13.68 -11.07
CA ASP A 30 -12.10 -13.12 -11.18
C ASP A 30 -12.31 -12.05 -10.09
N VAL A 31 -12.68 -10.84 -10.53
CA VAL A 31 -12.98 -9.70 -9.65
C VAL A 31 -14.39 -9.19 -9.94
N ALA A 32 -15.17 -8.96 -8.90
CA ALA A 32 -16.53 -8.45 -9.01
C ALA A 32 -16.77 -7.22 -8.13
N ILE A 33 -17.70 -6.36 -8.58
CA ILE A 33 -18.29 -5.32 -7.75
C ILE A 33 -19.40 -5.95 -6.92
N ASN A 34 -19.15 -6.09 -5.62
CA ASN A 34 -20.11 -6.71 -4.68
C ASN A 34 -21.08 -5.69 -4.08
N ASN A 35 -20.69 -4.43 -3.95
CA ASN A 35 -21.53 -3.37 -3.39
C ASN A 35 -21.10 -2.01 -3.91
N VAL A 36 -22.06 -1.09 -4.08
CA VAL A 36 -21.86 0.31 -4.46
C VAL A 36 -22.67 1.19 -3.52
N GLN A 37 -22.03 2.21 -2.94
CA GLN A 37 -22.66 3.23 -2.11
C GLN A 37 -22.32 4.63 -2.62
N GLY A 38 -23.24 5.58 -2.45
CA GLY A 38 -23.02 6.97 -2.86
C GLY A 38 -22.96 7.19 -4.38
N ALA A 39 -23.56 6.32 -5.19
CA ALA A 39 -23.72 6.52 -6.63
C ALA A 39 -25.12 7.07 -6.95
N ASP A 40 -25.22 8.00 -7.90
CA ASP A 40 -26.50 8.59 -8.30
C ASP A 40 -27.39 7.56 -9.03
N ALA A 41 -28.52 7.20 -8.41
CA ALA A 41 -29.47 6.22 -8.92
C ALA A 41 -30.47 6.79 -9.95
N THR A 42 -30.45 8.10 -10.23
CA THR A 42 -31.61 8.79 -10.82
C THR A 42 -31.62 8.93 -12.35
N ARG A 43 -30.72 8.28 -13.12
CA ARG A 43 -30.72 8.45 -14.59
C ARG A 43 -30.68 7.15 -15.40
N ARG A 44 -31.74 6.93 -16.21
CA ARG A 44 -31.71 6.07 -17.39
C ARG A 44 -31.16 6.87 -18.58
N PRO A 45 -30.17 6.36 -19.33
CA PRO A 45 -29.72 6.98 -20.56
C PRO A 45 -30.61 6.53 -21.71
N ASP A 46 -31.79 7.14 -21.85
CA ASP A 46 -32.66 6.90 -23.02
C ASP A 46 -32.46 7.95 -24.14
N ASP A 47 -31.44 8.80 -24.07
CA ASP A 47 -31.19 9.82 -25.11
C ASP A 47 -29.97 9.48 -25.97
N ALA A 48 -30.24 9.01 -27.18
CA ALA A 48 -29.26 8.91 -28.25
C ALA A 48 -28.80 10.32 -28.66
N GLY A 49 -27.56 10.66 -28.32
CA GLY A 49 -26.89 11.86 -28.81
C GLY A 49 -25.58 12.11 -28.07
N MET A 50 -24.47 12.28 -28.79
CA MET A 50 -23.22 12.77 -28.22
C MET A 50 -23.48 14.16 -27.62
N THR A 51 -23.60 14.23 -26.30
CA THR A 51 -23.55 15.48 -25.55
C THR A 51 -22.31 15.46 -24.68
N PHE A 52 -21.42 16.42 -24.88
CA PHE A 52 -20.38 16.77 -23.92
C PHE A 52 -21.09 17.37 -22.69
N VAL A 53 -21.47 16.52 -21.75
CA VAL A 53 -21.99 16.97 -20.46
C VAL A 53 -20.79 17.47 -19.67
N THR A 54 -20.71 18.79 -19.46
CA THR A 54 -19.81 19.37 -18.47
C THR A 54 -20.12 18.72 -17.12
N PRO A 55 -19.13 18.24 -16.34
CA PRO A 55 -19.40 17.62 -15.06
C PRO A 55 -20.03 18.68 -14.14
N ARG A 56 -21.36 18.62 -14.00
CA ARG A 56 -22.06 19.34 -12.95
C ARG A 56 -21.66 18.66 -11.66
N LYS A 57 -21.05 19.45 -10.77
CA LYS A 57 -20.84 19.12 -9.36
C LYS A 57 -22.20 18.86 -8.72
N ALA A 58 -22.70 17.62 -8.80
CA ALA A 58 -23.85 17.21 -8.01
C ALA A 58 -23.38 17.17 -6.54
N PRO A 59 -24.05 17.88 -5.62
CA PRO A 59 -23.74 17.77 -4.21
C PRO A 59 -24.40 16.50 -3.67
N THR A 60 -23.73 15.36 -3.86
CA THR A 60 -23.75 14.32 -2.84
C THR A 60 -22.46 14.53 -2.05
N SER A 61 -22.57 14.95 -0.80
CA SER A 61 -21.41 15.23 0.07
C SER A 61 -20.60 13.96 0.40
N GLU A 62 -21.14 12.79 0.07
CA GLU A 62 -20.55 11.51 0.39
C GLU A 62 -19.78 10.96 -0.82
N PRO A 63 -18.54 10.49 -0.62
CA PRO A 63 -17.75 9.88 -1.69
C PRO A 63 -18.43 8.60 -2.19
N THR A 64 -18.34 8.32 -3.49
CA THR A 64 -18.78 7.01 -4.01
C THR A 64 -17.81 5.94 -3.54
N GLN A 65 -18.36 4.84 -3.01
CA GLN A 65 -17.61 3.74 -2.43
C GLN A 65 -18.04 2.43 -3.06
N ILE A 66 -17.06 1.59 -3.41
CA ILE A 66 -17.29 0.32 -4.10
C ILE A 66 -16.52 -0.77 -3.36
N LEU A 67 -17.23 -1.82 -2.94
CA LEU A 67 -16.62 -3.03 -2.42
C LEU A 67 -16.22 -3.95 -3.57
N LEU A 68 -14.92 -4.09 -3.78
CA LEU A 68 -14.33 -5.03 -4.72
C LEU A 68 -14.04 -6.35 -4.03
N HIS A 69 -14.26 -7.45 -4.75
CA HIS A 69 -13.99 -8.81 -4.29
C HIS A 69 -13.25 -9.57 -5.38
N ALA A 70 -12.06 -10.04 -5.06
CA ALA A 70 -11.26 -10.94 -5.89
C ALA A 70 -11.31 -12.35 -5.32
N GLU A 71 -11.47 -13.33 -6.20
CA GLU A 71 -11.57 -14.74 -5.85
C GLU A 71 -10.56 -15.57 -6.63
N ILE A 72 -9.77 -16.37 -5.92
CA ILE A 72 -8.71 -17.19 -6.53
C ILE A 72 -8.58 -18.53 -5.83
N GLU A 73 -8.27 -19.58 -6.60
CA GLU A 73 -7.87 -20.88 -6.03
C GLU A 73 -6.60 -20.72 -5.19
N THR A 74 -6.58 -21.33 -4.01
CA THR A 74 -5.42 -21.33 -3.14
C THR A 74 -5.21 -22.70 -2.51
N ARG A 75 -3.96 -22.96 -2.14
CA ARG A 75 -3.59 -24.02 -1.19
C ARG A 75 -3.45 -23.44 0.21
N PHE A 76 -3.32 -24.29 1.20
CA PHE A 76 -3.03 -23.91 2.58
C PHE A 76 -2.06 -24.91 3.20
N ASP A 77 -1.28 -24.44 4.16
CA ASP A 77 -0.48 -25.27 5.04
C ASP A 77 -1.16 -25.35 6.40
N VAL A 78 -1.48 -26.57 6.87
CA VAL A 78 -1.92 -26.78 8.25
C VAL A 78 -0.69 -26.63 9.15
N VAL A 79 -0.66 -25.59 9.97
CA VAL A 79 0.44 -25.35 10.91
C VAL A 79 0.23 -26.15 12.19
N ASP A 80 -1.00 -26.17 12.68
CA ASP A 80 -1.47 -27.05 13.75
C ASP A 80 -2.97 -27.31 13.59
N SER A 81 -3.59 -28.03 14.52
CA SER A 81 -5.01 -28.41 14.45
C SER A 81 -5.98 -27.22 14.45
N LEU A 82 -5.54 -26.01 14.81
CA LEU A 82 -6.34 -24.81 14.94
C LEU A 82 -5.90 -23.70 13.97
N GLN A 83 -4.82 -23.88 13.21
CA GLN A 83 -4.21 -22.82 12.43
C GLN A 83 -3.82 -23.28 11.03
N ILE A 84 -4.18 -22.46 10.05
CA ILE A 84 -3.71 -22.59 8.67
C ILE A 84 -2.87 -21.38 8.26
N ARG A 85 -1.93 -21.59 7.34
CA ARG A 85 -1.17 -20.54 6.67
C ARG A 85 -1.48 -20.55 5.19
N LEU A 86 -1.66 -19.38 4.62
CA LEU A 86 -1.88 -19.21 3.19
C LEU A 86 -0.56 -18.83 2.49
N PRO A 87 -0.31 -19.34 1.27
CA PRO A 87 0.80 -18.89 0.45
C PRO A 87 0.60 -17.44 0.02
N ASN A 88 1.72 -16.72 -0.19
CA ASN A 88 1.67 -15.31 -0.59
C ASN A 88 1.22 -15.13 -2.04
N GLU A 89 1.58 -16.06 -2.94
CA GLU A 89 1.41 -15.88 -4.38
C GLU A 89 -0.07 -15.69 -4.79
N PRO A 90 -1.04 -16.55 -4.39
CA PRO A 90 -2.45 -16.33 -4.74
C PRO A 90 -3.01 -15.02 -4.17
N ARG A 91 -2.61 -14.66 -2.95
CA ARG A 91 -2.98 -13.40 -2.32
C ARG A 91 -2.46 -12.20 -3.12
N GLU A 92 -1.19 -12.23 -3.54
CA GLU A 92 -0.59 -11.14 -4.32
C GLU A 92 -1.23 -11.00 -5.70
N ALA A 93 -1.59 -12.11 -6.35
CA ALA A 93 -2.37 -12.09 -7.58
C ALA A 93 -3.74 -11.45 -7.37
N ALA A 94 -4.46 -11.80 -6.30
CA ALA A 94 -5.75 -11.18 -5.96
C ALA A 94 -5.61 -9.67 -5.66
N GLU A 95 -4.54 -9.22 -5.01
CA GLU A 95 -4.28 -7.81 -4.73
C GLU A 95 -3.93 -6.99 -5.98
N ARG A 96 -3.18 -7.57 -6.92
CA ARG A 96 -2.96 -6.97 -8.25
C ARG A 96 -4.26 -6.88 -9.02
N ALA A 97 -5.06 -7.94 -9.02
CA ALA A 97 -6.37 -7.98 -9.67
C ALA A 97 -7.34 -6.90 -9.14
N LEU A 98 -7.38 -6.70 -7.82
CA LEU A 98 -8.15 -5.60 -7.21
C LEU A 98 -7.65 -4.22 -7.64
N SER A 99 -6.33 -4.04 -7.75
CA SER A 99 -5.72 -2.78 -8.21
C SER A 99 -5.98 -2.51 -9.69
N GLU A 100 -5.97 -3.56 -10.52
CA GLU A 100 -6.31 -3.51 -11.94
C GLU A 100 -7.78 -3.10 -12.12
N MET A 101 -8.70 -3.75 -11.40
CA MET A 101 -10.13 -3.40 -11.43
C MET A 101 -10.37 -1.97 -10.94
N ALA A 102 -9.74 -1.54 -9.84
CA ALA A 102 -9.81 -0.16 -9.36
C ALA A 102 -9.34 0.84 -10.41
N SER A 103 -8.27 0.52 -11.14
CA SER A 103 -7.76 1.35 -12.23
C SER A 103 -8.75 1.46 -13.39
N ILE A 104 -9.38 0.34 -13.78
CA ILE A 104 -10.42 0.33 -14.82
C ILE A 104 -11.59 1.23 -14.42
N ILE A 105 -12.12 1.07 -13.20
CA ILE A 105 -13.24 1.89 -12.73
C ILE A 105 -12.81 3.36 -12.61
N GLY A 106 -11.60 3.64 -12.13
CA GLY A 106 -11.05 4.99 -12.05
C GLY A 106 -10.92 5.68 -13.42
N VAL A 107 -10.52 4.95 -14.46
CA VAL A 107 -10.49 5.45 -15.84
C VAL A 107 -11.91 5.75 -16.33
N LEU A 108 -12.86 4.84 -16.10
CA LEU A 108 -14.26 5.04 -16.50
C LEU A 108 -14.93 6.19 -15.76
N GLY A 109 -14.55 6.42 -14.50
CA GLY A 109 -15.07 7.50 -13.65
C GLY A 109 -14.33 8.83 -13.82
N GLU A 110 -13.21 8.85 -14.54
CA GLU A 110 -12.33 10.03 -14.72
C GLU A 110 -12.00 10.76 -13.41
N THR A 111 -11.80 10.01 -12.33
CA THR A 111 -11.69 10.58 -10.97
C THR A 111 -10.58 9.91 -10.15
N GLN A 112 -10.08 10.65 -9.16
CA GLN A 112 -9.11 10.13 -8.21
C GLN A 112 -9.78 9.14 -7.25
N TRP A 113 -9.02 8.13 -6.87
CA TRP A 113 -9.52 7.05 -6.04
C TRP A 113 -8.46 6.57 -5.05
N THR A 114 -8.94 5.94 -3.99
CA THR A 114 -8.12 5.29 -2.97
C THR A 114 -8.64 3.87 -2.75
N LEU A 115 -7.73 2.93 -2.53
CA LEU A 115 -8.07 1.53 -2.25
C LEU A 115 -7.67 1.20 -0.82
N THR A 116 -8.63 0.71 -0.03
CA THR A 116 -8.43 0.38 1.38
C THR A 116 -8.88 -1.04 1.70
N SER A 117 -8.28 -1.66 2.70
CA SER A 117 -8.66 -2.99 3.20
C SER A 117 -9.79 -2.84 4.23
N PRO A 118 -11.00 -3.40 3.99
CA PRO A 118 -12.07 -3.44 4.99
C PRO A 118 -11.77 -4.45 6.09
N ARG A 119 -12.71 -4.67 7.01
CA ARG A 119 -12.54 -5.70 8.06
C ARG A 119 -13.66 -6.75 8.06
N PRO A 120 -13.35 -8.06 8.04
CA PRO A 120 -12.10 -8.65 7.55
C PRO A 120 -11.89 -8.28 6.07
N TYR A 121 -10.64 -8.36 5.61
CA TYR A 121 -10.30 -8.15 4.20
C TYR A 121 -9.89 -9.44 3.48
N LEU A 122 -9.80 -10.55 4.20
CA LEU A 122 -9.41 -11.86 3.68
C LEU A 122 -10.29 -12.94 4.30
N ILE A 123 -10.83 -13.81 3.47
CA ILE A 123 -11.65 -14.96 3.87
C ILE A 123 -11.22 -16.14 3.01
N VAL A 124 -11.33 -17.36 3.53
CA VAL A 124 -11.20 -18.58 2.73
C VAL A 124 -12.48 -19.39 2.78
N SER A 125 -12.78 -20.11 1.71
CA SER A 125 -13.91 -21.04 1.64
C SER A 125 -13.47 -22.40 1.11
N ALA A 126 -14.01 -23.46 1.71
CA ALA A 126 -13.76 -24.82 1.25
C ALA A 126 -14.55 -25.15 -0.03
N GLU A 127 -13.91 -25.88 -0.95
CA GLU A 127 -14.53 -26.37 -2.18
C GLU A 127 -14.78 -27.90 -2.15
N SER A 128 -14.25 -28.57 -1.13
CA SER A 128 -14.46 -30.00 -0.89
C SER A 128 -14.77 -30.28 0.57
N GLU A 129 -15.36 -31.45 0.85
CA GLU A 129 -15.67 -31.87 2.22
C GLU A 129 -14.41 -32.02 3.10
N GLU A 130 -13.28 -32.41 2.49
CA GLU A 130 -12.00 -32.50 3.18
C GLU A 130 -11.51 -31.11 3.63
N GLU A 131 -11.57 -30.13 2.72
CA GLU A 131 -11.24 -28.74 3.04
C GLU A 131 -12.22 -28.15 4.07
N ALA A 132 -13.50 -28.50 3.97
CA ALA A 132 -14.54 -28.05 4.89
C ALA A 132 -14.28 -28.57 6.31
N ALA A 133 -13.87 -29.84 6.43
CA ALA A 133 -13.45 -30.42 7.70
C ALA A 133 -12.25 -29.66 8.30
N VAL A 134 -11.26 -29.27 7.47
CA VAL A 134 -10.13 -28.45 7.93
C VAL A 134 -10.60 -27.06 8.36
N VAL A 135 -11.42 -26.39 7.56
CA VAL A 135 -11.93 -25.03 7.86
C VAL A 135 -12.70 -25.03 9.18
N ARG A 136 -13.61 -25.99 9.40
CA ARG A 136 -14.38 -26.13 10.64
C ARG A 136 -13.52 -26.45 11.86
N ALA A 137 -12.44 -27.19 11.69
CA ALA A 137 -11.47 -27.47 12.76
C ALA A 137 -10.56 -26.27 13.06
N THR A 138 -10.28 -25.46 12.04
CA THR A 138 -9.39 -24.31 12.12
C THR A 138 -10.06 -23.13 12.84
N LYS A 139 -9.31 -22.47 13.72
CA LYS A 139 -9.73 -21.24 14.41
C LYS A 139 -9.13 -19.98 13.81
N ARG A 140 -7.99 -20.09 13.11
CA ARG A 140 -7.26 -18.92 12.64
C ARG A 140 -6.51 -19.13 11.33
N ILE A 141 -6.51 -18.08 10.51
CA ILE A 141 -5.53 -17.88 9.44
C ILE A 141 -4.31 -17.15 10.02
N ILE A 142 -3.13 -17.73 9.89
CA ILE A 142 -1.87 -17.10 10.28
C ILE A 142 -1.56 -15.98 9.29
N LEU A 143 -1.81 -14.75 9.75
CA LEU A 143 -1.37 -13.55 9.08
C LEU A 143 0.09 -13.23 9.45
N PRO A 144 0.83 -12.50 8.60
CA PRO A 144 2.10 -11.91 9.00
C PRO A 144 1.92 -11.08 10.27
N GLY A 145 2.99 -10.92 11.06
CA GLY A 145 2.92 -10.06 12.24
C GLY A 145 2.45 -8.66 11.87
N TRP A 146 1.53 -8.10 12.67
CA TRP A 146 1.04 -6.74 12.48
C TRP A 146 2.22 -5.77 12.41
N LYS A 147 2.30 -5.04 11.30
CA LYS A 147 3.29 -3.97 11.14
C LYS A 147 2.63 -2.67 11.55
N PRO A 148 3.01 -2.07 12.68
CA PRO A 148 2.43 -0.80 13.08
C PRO A 148 2.66 0.24 11.98
N ALA A 149 1.69 1.14 11.81
CA ALA A 149 1.73 2.21 10.82
C ALA A 149 3.06 2.97 10.91
N PRO A 150 3.84 3.08 9.82
CA PRO A 150 5.15 3.71 9.87
C PRO A 150 5.06 5.10 10.51
N PRO A 151 5.97 5.44 11.44
CA PRO A 151 5.99 6.74 12.05
C PRO A 151 6.27 7.78 10.97
N PHE A 152 5.42 8.80 10.91
CA PHE A 152 5.62 10.01 10.14
C PHE A 152 6.90 10.69 10.60
N HIS A 153 7.87 10.82 9.69
CA HIS A 153 9.20 11.36 9.96
C HIS A 153 9.24 12.89 10.16
N GLY A 154 8.09 13.55 10.31
CA GLY A 154 7.98 15.01 10.35
C GLY A 154 8.50 15.66 11.62
N GLN A 155 9.82 15.82 11.74
CA GLN A 155 10.43 16.81 12.61
C GLN A 155 10.56 18.15 11.89
N GLY A 156 9.53 18.98 12.01
CA GLY A 156 9.59 20.41 11.67
C GLY A 156 8.85 21.31 12.66
N LEU A 157 7.92 20.76 13.45
CA LEU A 157 7.08 21.57 14.34
C LEU A 157 7.68 21.78 15.74
N GLY A 158 8.73 21.03 16.12
CA GLY A 158 9.29 21.06 17.48
C GLY A 158 10.74 21.56 17.61
N ARG A 159 11.44 21.79 16.50
CA ARG A 159 12.84 22.26 16.49
C ARG A 159 13.00 23.38 15.48
N ALA A 160 13.64 24.47 15.88
CA ALA A 160 14.04 25.53 14.97
C ALA A 160 15.13 25.00 14.04
N ILE A 161 14.76 24.67 12.80
CA ILE A 161 15.70 24.32 11.72
C ILE A 161 15.91 25.57 10.90
N ASP A 162 17.17 25.98 10.70
CA ASP A 162 17.52 27.02 9.72
C ASP A 162 17.35 26.46 8.30
N LEU A 163 16.10 26.50 7.81
CA LEU A 163 15.75 26.01 6.49
C LEU A 163 16.53 26.71 5.39
N ALA A 164 16.87 27.99 5.54
CA ALA A 164 17.63 28.73 4.53
C ALA A 164 19.02 28.12 4.37
N HIS A 165 19.70 27.80 5.47
CA HIS A 165 21.01 27.15 5.42
C HIS A 165 20.94 25.68 4.95
N VAL A 166 19.88 24.95 5.35
CA VAL A 166 19.75 23.52 5.05
C VAL A 166 19.33 23.27 3.59
N LEU A 167 18.54 24.17 3.01
CA LEU A 167 17.88 23.98 1.72
C LEU A 167 18.48 24.78 0.56
N SER A 168 19.45 25.67 0.81
CA SER A 168 19.98 26.60 -0.19
C SER A 168 20.51 25.93 -1.48
N ASP A 169 21.02 24.70 -1.38
CA ASP A 169 21.62 23.95 -2.49
C ASP A 169 20.69 22.87 -3.10
N ARG A 170 19.45 22.75 -2.62
CA ARG A 170 18.54 21.64 -2.96
C ARG A 170 17.07 22.03 -3.11
N LEU A 171 16.81 23.24 -3.60
CA LEU A 171 15.45 23.73 -3.86
C LEU A 171 14.66 22.83 -4.82
N ASP A 172 15.32 22.23 -5.82
CA ASP A 172 14.68 21.22 -6.69
C ASP A 172 14.21 20.01 -5.87
N GLY A 173 15.04 19.55 -4.92
CA GLY A 173 14.68 18.50 -3.98
C GLY A 173 13.47 18.86 -3.12
N VAL A 174 13.31 20.12 -2.72
CA VAL A 174 12.11 20.59 -1.98
C VAL A 174 10.86 20.40 -2.84
N THR A 175 10.93 20.82 -4.10
CA THR A 175 9.81 20.74 -5.05
C THR A 175 9.42 19.28 -5.29
N LEU A 176 10.41 18.41 -5.49
CA LEU A 176 10.20 16.98 -5.72
C LEU A 176 9.64 16.26 -4.49
N LEU A 177 10.17 16.56 -3.29
CA LEU A 177 9.66 15.98 -2.06
C LEU A 177 8.24 16.48 -1.75
N GLY A 178 7.95 17.75 -2.02
CA GLY A 178 6.60 18.30 -1.95
C GLY A 178 5.62 17.62 -2.92
N ALA A 179 6.06 17.30 -4.13
CA ALA A 179 5.28 16.54 -5.10
C ALA A 179 5.00 15.10 -4.61
N ALA A 180 6.01 14.43 -4.03
CA ALA A 180 5.83 13.10 -3.44
C ALA A 180 4.83 13.11 -2.28
N LEU A 181 4.88 14.12 -1.42
CA LEU A 181 3.91 14.29 -0.33
C LEU A 181 2.49 14.55 -0.85
N ARG A 182 2.35 15.35 -1.91
CA ARG A 182 1.06 15.62 -2.56
C ARG A 182 0.48 14.39 -3.25
N ALA A 183 1.34 13.55 -3.83
CA ALA A 183 0.91 12.30 -4.46
C ALA A 183 0.31 11.31 -3.44
N GLY A 184 0.73 11.39 -2.17
CA GLY A 184 0.12 10.67 -1.05
C GLY A 184 0.55 9.21 -0.94
N HIS A 185 0.25 8.41 -1.95
CA HIS A 185 0.46 6.96 -1.95
C HIS A 185 0.72 6.41 -3.37
N GLY A 186 0.90 5.09 -3.48
CA GLY A 186 1.01 4.34 -4.73
C GLY A 186 2.23 4.65 -5.59
N ILE A 187 2.11 4.28 -6.87
CA ILE A 187 3.10 4.53 -7.92
C ILE A 187 3.43 6.02 -8.08
N PRO A 188 2.45 6.96 -8.05
CA PRO A 188 2.76 8.38 -8.17
C PRO A 188 3.73 8.86 -7.08
N LYS A 189 3.52 8.44 -5.82
CA LYS A 189 4.45 8.78 -4.73
C LYS A 189 5.81 8.12 -4.92
N LEU A 190 5.85 6.84 -5.30
CA LEU A 190 7.09 6.13 -5.58
C LEU A 190 7.94 6.89 -6.63
N HIS A 191 7.32 7.30 -7.72
CA HIS A 191 7.97 8.00 -8.81
C HIS A 191 8.62 9.31 -8.34
N GLU A 192 7.87 10.13 -7.60
CA GLU A 192 8.39 11.40 -7.09
C GLU A 192 9.48 11.21 -6.01
N LEU A 193 9.37 10.19 -5.14
CA LEU A 193 10.45 9.84 -4.20
C LEU A 193 11.73 9.44 -4.93
N PHE A 194 11.63 8.66 -6.00
CA PHE A 194 12.81 8.34 -6.82
C PHE A 194 13.40 9.55 -7.50
N ARG A 195 12.58 10.49 -7.99
CA ARG A 195 13.09 11.75 -8.53
C ARG A 195 13.87 12.54 -7.48
N VAL A 196 13.44 12.57 -6.21
CA VAL A 196 14.21 13.18 -5.11
C VAL A 196 15.58 12.50 -4.96
N LEU A 197 15.61 11.17 -4.92
CA LEU A 197 16.84 10.41 -4.75
C LEU A 197 17.79 10.60 -5.95
N GLU A 198 17.28 10.52 -7.18
CA GLU A 198 18.06 10.71 -8.40
C GLU A 198 18.61 12.13 -8.51
N ASN A 199 17.79 13.13 -8.17
CA ASN A 199 18.22 14.53 -8.09
C ASN A 199 19.28 14.75 -7.01
N GLY A 200 19.15 14.10 -5.84
CA GLY A 200 20.14 14.19 -4.78
C GLY A 200 21.50 13.58 -5.15
N PHE A 201 21.50 12.47 -5.89
CA PHE A 201 22.72 11.76 -6.29
C PHE A 201 23.24 12.11 -7.69
N GLY A 202 22.52 12.92 -8.47
CA GLY A 202 22.91 13.26 -9.85
C GLY A 202 23.08 12.05 -10.77
N CYS A 203 22.39 10.95 -10.47
CA CYS A 203 22.43 9.71 -11.24
C CYS A 203 21.11 8.95 -11.10
N ALA A 204 20.84 8.04 -12.05
CA ALA A 204 19.52 7.41 -12.18
C ALA A 204 19.60 5.90 -12.41
N GLY A 205 18.47 5.22 -12.18
CA GLY A 205 18.34 3.77 -12.41
C GLY A 205 19.41 2.97 -11.67
N GLY A 206 19.92 1.90 -12.28
CA GLY A 206 20.90 1.00 -11.64
C GLY A 206 22.17 1.68 -11.09
N SER A 207 22.56 2.84 -11.64
CA SER A 207 23.72 3.60 -11.15
C SER A 207 23.50 4.23 -9.76
N LEU A 208 22.24 4.44 -9.35
CA LEU A 208 21.86 4.98 -8.04
C LEU A 208 22.08 3.96 -6.90
N VAL A 209 22.01 2.66 -7.18
CA VAL A 209 22.01 1.60 -6.16
C VAL A 209 23.25 1.69 -5.25
N GLY A 210 24.43 1.84 -5.83
CA GLY A 210 25.69 1.91 -5.08
C GLY A 210 25.76 3.12 -4.15
N PRO A 211 25.69 4.36 -4.69
CA PRO A 211 25.73 5.58 -3.90
C PRO A 211 24.65 5.65 -2.81
N LEU A 212 23.40 5.28 -3.15
CA LEU A 212 22.29 5.31 -2.20
C LEU A 212 22.51 4.32 -1.05
N THR A 213 22.90 3.08 -1.36
CA THR A 213 23.19 2.06 -0.33
C THR A 213 24.29 2.55 0.62
N SER A 214 25.42 3.00 0.07
CA SER A 214 26.56 3.47 0.86
C SER A 214 26.19 4.67 1.75
N PHE A 215 25.38 5.61 1.24
CA PHE A 215 24.89 6.72 2.05
C PHE A 215 23.99 6.26 3.19
N LEU A 216 23.01 5.39 2.93
CA LEU A 216 22.06 4.92 3.94
C LEU A 216 22.73 4.07 5.03
N GLN A 217 23.76 3.29 4.66
CA GLN A 217 24.55 2.50 5.61
C GLN A 217 25.50 3.34 6.48
N SER A 218 25.77 4.59 6.08
CA SER A 218 26.65 5.51 6.83
C SER A 218 25.94 6.26 7.97
N TYR A 219 24.66 5.99 8.23
CA TYR A 219 23.90 6.70 9.26
C TYR A 219 24.51 6.43 10.66
N PRO A 220 25.00 7.45 11.37
CA PRO A 220 25.65 7.27 12.65
C PRO A 220 24.64 6.98 13.76
N GLY A 221 24.99 6.05 14.64
CA GLY A 221 24.21 5.74 15.85
C GLY A 221 22.94 4.92 15.63
N TRP A 222 22.39 4.85 14.42
CA TRP A 222 21.20 4.05 14.11
C TRP A 222 21.51 3.00 13.05
N ASN A 223 21.51 1.72 13.45
CA ASN A 223 21.52 0.63 12.48
C ASN A 223 20.10 0.43 11.93
N LEU A 224 19.82 1.08 10.80
CA LEU A 224 18.54 0.99 10.09
C LEU A 224 18.42 -0.25 9.20
N GLY A 225 19.48 -1.05 9.10
CA GLY A 225 19.48 -2.33 8.40
C GLY A 225 19.36 -2.23 6.87
N TYR A 226 19.60 -1.07 6.25
CA TYR A 226 19.58 -0.94 4.79
C TYR A 226 20.60 -1.87 4.14
N SER A 227 20.13 -2.69 3.22
CA SER A 227 20.96 -3.62 2.46
C SER A 227 21.06 -3.21 1.00
N ARG A 228 22.13 -3.63 0.31
CA ARG A 228 22.28 -3.41 -1.13
C ARG A 228 21.18 -4.11 -1.93
N SER A 229 20.72 -5.28 -1.49
CA SER A 229 19.62 -6.02 -2.11
C SER A 229 18.33 -5.23 -2.01
N GLU A 230 17.95 -4.76 -0.82
CA GLU A 230 16.75 -3.94 -0.63
C GLU A 230 16.75 -2.70 -1.54
N VAL A 231 17.85 -1.94 -1.57
CA VAL A 231 17.96 -0.76 -2.44
C VAL A 231 17.92 -1.14 -3.92
N ARG A 232 18.54 -2.25 -4.32
CA ARG A 232 18.47 -2.76 -5.69
C ARG A 232 17.03 -3.12 -6.06
N ASP A 233 16.31 -3.81 -5.18
CA ASP A 233 14.93 -4.22 -5.41
C ASP A 233 14.05 -2.99 -5.63
N TRP A 234 14.25 -1.93 -4.86
CA TRP A 234 13.51 -0.68 -5.08
C TRP A 234 13.83 -0.05 -6.44
N VAL A 235 15.11 0.07 -6.78
CA VAL A 235 15.56 0.80 -7.97
C VAL A 235 15.32 0.02 -9.27
N VAL A 236 15.42 -1.31 -9.23
CA VAL A 236 15.37 -2.16 -10.42
C VAL A 236 14.04 -2.88 -10.52
N GLU A 237 13.58 -3.50 -9.44
CA GLU A 237 12.40 -4.37 -9.45
C GLU A 237 11.09 -3.61 -9.19
N LEU A 238 11.13 -2.45 -8.53
CA LEU A 238 9.94 -1.60 -8.31
C LEU A 238 9.91 -0.38 -9.22
N ARG A 239 10.96 0.44 -9.26
CA ARG A 239 10.98 1.69 -10.03
C ARG A 239 10.80 1.46 -11.53
N HIS A 240 11.51 0.48 -12.12
CA HIS A 240 11.42 0.25 -13.56
C HIS A 240 9.99 -0.12 -14.01
N PRO A 241 9.33 -1.16 -13.46
CA PRO A 241 7.96 -1.48 -13.85
C PRO A 241 6.93 -0.40 -13.49
N SER A 242 7.25 0.49 -12.56
CA SER A 242 6.41 1.65 -12.20
C SER A 242 6.59 2.87 -13.11
N THR A 243 7.69 2.94 -13.87
CA THR A 243 8.05 4.13 -14.68
C THR A 243 8.05 3.83 -16.18
N HIS A 244 8.47 2.63 -16.57
CA HIS A 244 8.70 2.26 -17.95
C HIS A 244 7.59 1.31 -18.42
N ALA A 245 6.62 1.87 -19.16
CA ALA A 245 5.48 1.12 -19.69
C ALA A 245 5.77 0.41 -21.03
N ASP A 246 6.98 0.55 -21.57
CA ASP A 246 7.41 -0.07 -22.83
C ASP A 246 7.83 -1.54 -22.69
N LEU A 247 7.85 -2.07 -21.45
CA LEU A 247 8.24 -3.43 -21.09
C LEU A 247 9.65 -3.84 -21.53
N THR A 248 10.48 -2.88 -21.96
CA THR A 248 11.85 -3.17 -22.39
C THR A 248 12.76 -3.42 -21.20
N LYS A 249 12.48 -2.73 -20.08
CA LYS A 249 13.25 -2.79 -18.84
C LYS A 249 12.61 -3.65 -17.75
N SER A 250 11.33 -3.99 -17.88
CA SER A 250 10.60 -4.86 -16.97
C SER A 250 9.63 -5.74 -17.75
N GLN A 251 9.45 -6.98 -17.33
CA GLN A 251 8.51 -7.92 -17.98
C GLN A 251 7.06 -7.70 -17.53
N ARG A 252 6.81 -6.71 -16.67
CA ARG A 252 5.48 -6.40 -16.13
C ARG A 252 5.32 -4.91 -15.86
N ILE A 253 4.08 -4.49 -15.71
CA ILE A 253 3.68 -3.20 -15.14
C ILE A 253 3.48 -3.41 -13.64
N ALA A 254 3.94 -2.47 -12.81
CA ALA A 254 3.67 -2.50 -11.37
C ALA A 254 2.30 -1.88 -11.09
N TYR A 255 1.66 -2.33 -10.00
CA TYR A 255 0.45 -1.74 -9.44
C TYR A 255 0.74 -1.11 -8.08
N ASP A 256 -0.19 -0.32 -7.54
CA ASP A 256 -0.05 0.28 -6.22
C ASP A 256 0.22 -0.77 -5.12
N SER A 257 -0.43 -1.93 -5.22
CA SER A 257 -0.22 -3.07 -4.32
C SER A 257 1.21 -3.61 -4.31
N ASP A 258 1.99 -3.41 -5.38
CA ASP A 258 3.41 -3.80 -5.42
C ASP A 258 4.31 -2.85 -4.62
N VAL A 259 3.92 -1.57 -4.52
CA VAL A 259 4.81 -0.49 -4.06
C VAL A 259 4.52 -0.04 -2.64
N GLU A 260 3.27 -0.10 -2.18
CA GLU A 260 2.81 0.44 -0.89
C GLU A 260 3.66 -0.01 0.30
N ARG A 261 3.92 -1.32 0.37
CA ARG A 261 4.72 -1.93 1.45
C ARG A 261 6.18 -1.49 1.50
N HIS A 262 6.66 -0.76 0.50
CA HIS A 262 8.02 -0.22 0.41
C HIS A 262 8.07 1.30 0.57
N LEU A 263 6.95 2.01 0.36
CA LEU A 263 6.92 3.46 0.31
C LEU A 263 7.48 4.12 1.56
N TYR A 264 7.17 3.62 2.75
CA TYR A 264 7.65 4.23 3.99
C TYR A 264 9.18 4.14 4.15
N ARG A 265 9.81 3.01 3.76
CA ARG A 265 11.28 2.87 3.82
C ARG A 265 11.97 3.76 2.78
N ILE A 266 11.37 3.88 1.60
CA ILE A 266 11.86 4.73 0.52
C ILE A 266 11.70 6.20 0.89
N GLU A 267 10.56 6.58 1.48
CA GLU A 267 10.30 7.92 2.00
C GLU A 267 11.27 8.27 3.12
N GLN A 268 11.48 7.38 4.09
CA GLN A 268 12.50 7.51 5.12
C GLN A 268 13.89 7.79 4.52
N ALA A 269 14.27 7.00 3.51
CA ALA A 269 15.54 7.18 2.80
C ALA A 269 15.60 8.52 2.05
N ALA A 270 14.51 8.93 1.39
CA ALA A 270 14.41 10.20 0.69
C ALA A 270 14.56 11.39 1.65
N TYR A 271 13.92 11.35 2.82
CA TYR A 271 14.08 12.34 3.88
C TYR A 271 15.52 12.40 4.39
N ASP A 272 16.15 11.25 4.67
CA ASP A 272 17.54 11.21 5.10
C ASP A 272 18.49 11.80 4.05
N VAL A 273 18.35 11.39 2.79
CA VAL A 273 19.12 11.93 1.68
C VAL A 273 18.90 13.44 1.58
N PHE A 274 17.64 13.86 1.56
CA PHE A 274 17.24 15.25 1.42
C PHE A 274 17.83 16.17 2.49
N PHE A 275 17.85 15.75 3.76
CA PHE A 275 18.36 16.60 4.83
C PHE A 275 19.86 16.40 5.13
N ASN A 276 20.38 15.19 4.96
CA ASN A 276 21.71 14.84 5.47
C ASN A 276 22.78 14.65 4.39
N LYS A 277 22.43 14.55 3.10
CA LYS A 277 23.44 14.47 2.04
C LYS A 277 24.25 15.77 1.95
N ARG A 278 25.57 15.64 1.90
CA ARG A 278 26.53 16.76 1.96
C ARG A 278 26.54 17.60 0.70
N SER A 279 26.61 16.95 -0.45
CA SER A 279 26.73 17.60 -1.75
C SER A 279 25.55 17.16 -2.60
N TRP A 280 24.61 18.06 -2.87
CA TRP A 280 23.46 17.78 -3.70
C TRP A 280 23.86 17.56 -5.17
N ASN A 281 23.02 16.86 -5.95
CA ASN A 281 23.24 16.56 -7.36
C ASN A 281 24.65 16.00 -7.68
N SER A 282 25.10 15.05 -6.87
CA SER A 282 26.43 14.46 -6.97
C SER A 282 26.40 13.01 -6.51
N SER A 283 27.15 12.12 -7.15
CA SER A 283 27.23 10.70 -6.75
C SER A 283 27.94 10.47 -5.41
N SER A 284 28.46 11.53 -4.79
CA SER A 284 29.11 11.49 -3.48
C SER A 284 28.17 11.01 -2.38
N THR A 285 28.69 10.23 -1.44
CA THR A 285 27.94 9.64 -0.32
C THR A 285 28.17 10.37 1.00
N GLY A 286 28.79 11.56 0.94
CA GLY A 286 29.11 12.35 2.12
C GLY A 286 27.85 12.78 2.89
N ARG A 287 27.95 12.81 4.21
CA ARG A 287 26.86 13.11 5.15
C ARG A 287 27.17 14.33 6.02
N LEU A 288 26.17 15.14 6.37
CA LEU A 288 26.28 16.33 7.23
C LEU A 288 25.54 16.21 8.57
N MET A 289 24.65 15.23 8.75
CA MET A 289 23.85 15.03 9.97
C MET A 289 23.15 16.30 10.48
N ARG A 290 22.59 17.09 9.56
CA ARG A 290 21.81 18.30 9.87
C ARG A 290 20.45 17.96 10.47
N TRP A 291 20.01 16.73 10.28
CA TRP A 291 18.70 16.25 10.69
C TRP A 291 18.79 14.82 11.20
N THR A 292 17.94 14.50 12.16
CA THR A 292 17.81 13.14 12.70
C THR A 292 16.35 12.75 12.83
N PHE A 293 16.09 11.46 12.75
CA PHE A 293 14.77 10.91 12.91
C PHE A 293 14.39 10.93 14.40
N ASP A 294 13.12 11.22 14.70
CA ASP A 294 12.55 10.89 16.01
C ASP A 294 12.14 9.43 16.11
N ALA A 295 11.76 8.86 14.98
CA ALA A 295 11.52 7.45 14.84
C ALA A 295 11.84 7.02 13.41
N ALA A 296 12.33 5.78 13.28
CA ALA A 296 12.60 5.16 12.00
C ALA A 296 12.25 3.67 12.04
N VAL A 297 11.89 3.15 10.89
CA VAL A 297 11.62 1.74 10.66
C VAL A 297 12.90 1.05 10.19
N ARG A 298 13.25 -0.06 10.82
CA ARG A 298 14.33 -0.95 10.41
C ARG A 298 13.87 -1.89 9.28
N ALA A 299 14.82 -2.58 8.66
CA ALA A 299 14.53 -3.56 7.60
C ALA A 299 13.59 -4.70 8.07
N ASP A 300 13.62 -5.05 9.36
CA ASP A 300 12.74 -6.08 9.95
C ASP A 300 11.33 -5.56 10.29
N GLY A 301 11.04 -4.28 10.05
CA GLY A 301 9.78 -3.63 10.41
C GLY A 301 9.73 -3.13 11.86
N SER A 302 10.73 -3.42 12.70
CA SER A 302 10.81 -2.87 14.05
C SER A 302 11.14 -1.38 14.03
N TRP A 303 10.78 -0.68 15.10
CA TRP A 303 11.02 0.75 15.22
C TRP A 303 12.22 1.04 16.11
N ILE A 304 12.99 2.06 15.72
CA ILE A 304 13.84 2.80 16.63
C ILE A 304 13.12 4.09 16.94
N VAL A 305 13.09 4.44 18.23
CA VAL A 305 12.50 5.68 18.72
C VAL A 305 13.61 6.45 19.45
N GLY A 306 13.76 7.73 19.11
CA GLY A 306 14.67 8.64 19.76
C GLY A 306 14.24 8.97 21.20
N PRO A 307 15.08 9.70 21.95
CA PRO A 307 14.87 9.95 23.38
C PRO A 307 13.66 10.84 23.71
N ALA A 308 13.16 11.63 22.75
CA ALA A 308 12.01 12.52 22.93
C ALA A 308 11.18 12.58 21.64
N PRO A 309 10.47 11.49 21.30
CA PRO A 309 9.88 11.33 19.99
C PRO A 309 8.63 12.19 19.83
N ILE A 310 8.56 13.00 18.77
CA ILE A 310 7.34 13.64 18.28
C ILE A 310 7.09 13.13 16.87
N PHE A 311 6.26 12.10 16.73
CA PHE A 311 5.83 11.58 15.44
C PHE A 311 4.31 11.38 15.42
N ARG A 312 3.74 11.43 14.21
CA ARG A 312 2.40 10.90 13.94
C ARG A 312 2.56 9.51 13.35
N THR A 313 1.57 8.66 13.40
CA THR A 313 1.57 7.44 12.58
C THR A 313 0.79 7.69 11.30
N SER A 314 1.15 7.03 10.21
CA SER A 314 0.30 7.00 9.01
C SER A 314 -1.00 6.23 9.29
N LEU A 315 -1.86 6.10 8.27
CA LEU A 315 -2.88 5.04 8.27
C LEU A 315 -2.18 3.69 8.48
N VAL A 316 -2.82 2.82 9.26
CA VAL A 316 -2.32 1.46 9.44
C VAL A 316 -2.66 0.68 8.20
N ASN A 317 -1.69 -0.01 7.62
CA ASN A 317 -1.93 -0.92 6.50
C ASN A 317 -2.42 -2.27 7.03
N ASP A 318 -3.00 -3.07 6.16
CA ASP A 318 -3.29 -4.46 6.46
C ASP A 318 -2.03 -5.25 6.87
N HIS A 319 -2.22 -6.47 7.38
CA HIS A 319 -1.10 -7.31 7.83
C HIS A 319 -0.06 -7.59 6.72
N PHE A 320 -0.42 -7.39 5.47
CA PHE A 320 0.47 -7.57 4.33
C PHE A 320 1.19 -6.29 3.91
N GLY A 321 0.74 -5.14 4.42
CA GLY A 321 1.24 -3.83 4.05
C GLY A 321 0.76 -3.36 2.68
N THR A 322 -0.25 -4.02 2.10
CA THR A 322 -0.69 -3.79 0.72
C THR A 322 -1.63 -2.60 0.62
N PHE A 323 -2.71 -2.58 1.41
CA PHE A 323 -3.67 -1.48 1.41
C PHE A 323 -3.80 -0.85 2.80
N PRO A 324 -3.99 0.47 2.91
CA PRO A 324 -4.40 1.12 4.13
C PRO A 324 -5.70 0.52 4.66
N LEU A 325 -5.85 0.41 5.97
CA LEU A 325 -7.07 -0.07 6.60
C LEU A 325 -8.08 1.05 6.70
N THR A 326 -9.35 0.66 6.62
CA THR A 326 -10.46 1.56 6.90
C THR A 326 -11.27 1.04 8.08
N GLU A 327 -11.45 1.88 9.10
CA GLU A 327 -12.34 1.57 10.23
C GLU A 327 -13.81 1.85 9.88
N ALA A 328 -14.06 2.56 8.78
CA ALA A 328 -15.42 2.91 8.37
C ALA A 328 -16.20 1.70 7.83
N TRP A 329 -15.52 0.62 7.45
CA TRP A 329 -16.12 -0.52 6.77
C TRP A 329 -15.79 -1.85 7.41
N GLN A 330 -16.83 -2.52 7.89
CA GLN A 330 -16.77 -3.89 8.35
C GLN A 330 -17.69 -4.77 7.51
N LEU A 331 -17.14 -5.84 6.94
CA LEU A 331 -17.93 -6.93 6.37
C LEU A 331 -18.62 -7.66 7.52
N ASN A 332 -19.94 -7.77 7.44
CA ASN A 332 -20.69 -8.61 8.37
C ASN A 332 -20.36 -10.09 8.08
N THR A 333 -19.80 -10.77 9.08
CA THR A 333 -19.41 -12.19 8.97
C THR A 333 -20.36 -13.14 9.69
N ASP A 334 -21.42 -12.62 10.34
CA ASP A 334 -22.38 -13.40 11.12
C ASP A 334 -23.19 -14.39 10.26
N HIS A 335 -23.12 -14.24 8.94
CA HIS A 335 -23.82 -15.06 7.96
C HIS A 335 -22.87 -15.87 7.07
N LEU A 336 -21.58 -15.94 7.42
CA LEU A 336 -20.67 -16.85 6.74
C LEU A 336 -21.10 -18.30 6.99
N SER A 337 -21.02 -19.14 5.96
CA SER A 337 -21.21 -20.59 6.10
C SER A 337 -20.14 -21.17 7.04
N GLU A 338 -20.43 -22.31 7.67
CA GLU A 338 -19.45 -23.03 8.51
C GLU A 338 -18.19 -23.45 7.74
N ASP A 339 -18.29 -23.51 6.41
CA ASP A 339 -17.19 -23.86 5.51
C ASP A 339 -16.35 -22.64 5.09
N TRP A 340 -16.55 -21.49 5.74
CA TRP A 340 -15.82 -20.24 5.51
C TRP A 340 -15.05 -19.84 6.76
N LEU A 341 -13.82 -19.38 6.58
CA LEU A 341 -12.97 -18.87 7.66
C LEU A 341 -12.47 -17.46 7.32
N ALA A 342 -12.92 -16.48 8.10
CA ALA A 342 -12.46 -15.10 7.98
C ALA A 342 -11.13 -14.91 8.73
N ALA A 343 -10.23 -14.14 8.13
CA ALA A 343 -9.09 -13.57 8.84
C ALA A 343 -9.57 -12.34 9.63
N ASP A 344 -10.30 -12.55 10.74
CA ASP A 344 -10.58 -11.48 11.69
C ASP A 344 -9.43 -11.36 12.71
N TRP A 345 -9.12 -10.13 13.08
CA TRP A 345 -7.97 -9.78 13.91
C TRP A 345 -8.42 -9.49 15.33
N TYR A 346 -9.72 -9.38 15.55
CA TYR A 346 -10.30 -9.44 16.89
C TYR A 346 -10.80 -10.86 17.14
N PHE A 347 -9.99 -11.58 17.90
CA PHE A 347 -10.42 -12.80 18.56
C PHE A 347 -11.47 -12.47 19.61
N SER A 348 -12.55 -13.25 19.66
CA SER A 348 -13.37 -13.29 20.87
C SER A 348 -12.49 -13.68 22.06
N GLU A 349 -12.87 -13.33 23.29
CA GLU A 349 -12.14 -13.80 24.47
C GLU A 349 -12.05 -15.33 24.54
N ALA A 350 -13.03 -16.04 23.98
CA ALA A 350 -13.02 -17.49 23.89
C ALA A 350 -11.95 -17.99 22.90
N ASP A 351 -11.80 -17.33 21.76
CA ASP A 351 -10.76 -17.66 20.78
C ASP A 351 -9.36 -17.36 21.32
N ARG A 352 -9.19 -16.24 22.05
CA ARG A 352 -7.91 -15.92 22.72
C ARG A 352 -7.50 -16.99 23.72
N ARG A 353 -8.44 -17.42 24.56
CA ARG A 353 -8.23 -18.52 25.53
C ARG A 353 -7.92 -19.84 24.83
N ALA A 354 -8.66 -20.19 23.78
CA ALA A 354 -8.43 -21.41 23.01
C ALA A 354 -7.05 -21.42 22.32
N LEU A 355 -6.54 -20.24 21.95
CA LEU A 355 -5.23 -20.05 21.33
C LEU A 355 -4.09 -19.84 22.35
N GLY A 356 -4.37 -19.84 23.66
CA GLY A 356 -3.37 -19.59 24.70
C GLY A 356 -2.74 -18.19 24.63
N MET A 357 -3.50 -17.20 24.15
CA MET A 357 -3.09 -15.80 24.01
C MET A 357 -3.61 -14.97 25.20
N ASP A 358 -3.09 -15.23 26.40
CA ASP A 358 -3.35 -14.43 27.62
C ASP A 358 -2.10 -13.66 28.08
#